data_AF-A0A1Z9N077-F1
#
_entry.id   AF-A0A1Z9N077-F1
#
_cell.length_a   1.000
_cell.length_b   1.000
_cell.length_c   1.000
_cell.angle_alpha   90.00
_cell.angle_beta   90.00
_cell.angle_gamma   90.00
#
_symmetry.space_group_name_H-M   'P 1'
#
loop_
_entity.id
_entity.type
_entity.pdbx_description
1 polymer ?
#
loop_
_entity_poly.entity_id
_entity_poly.type
_entity_poly.pdbx_seq_one_letter_code
_entity_poly.pdbx_strand_id
1 'polypeptide(L)'
;MKNNSINYFLTSKNHKSGTDRIFEAFEKSSNEDIDVILNIQGDLPYFRNELVFSTIDLMKDRTVDIGSAICDLQEEEILDNNIVKANVELDKRNQGVATDFVREINDKKNYYHHIGIYAFRPKSIEKFINLKQTRLEKERGLEQMRALENGMKIKLVKVKENPPSVDTLFDLKKIRLFFRENNV
;
A
#
# COMPACT_ATOMS: atom_id res chain seq x y z
N MET A 1 6.13 -28.71 0.96
CA MET A 1 5.39 -27.53 1.45
C MET A 1 4.88 -27.89 2.83
N LYS A 2 5.34 -27.20 3.89
CA LYS A 2 4.77 -27.41 5.23
C LYS A 2 3.31 -26.99 5.19
N ASN A 3 2.44 -27.82 5.76
CA ASN A 3 1.00 -27.65 5.82
C ASN A 3 0.67 -26.50 6.78
N ASN A 4 0.91 -25.25 6.36
CA ASN A 4 0.44 -24.08 7.07
C ASN A 4 -1.02 -23.90 6.67
N SER A 5 -1.95 -24.20 7.57
CA SER A 5 -3.37 -23.92 7.40
C SER A 5 -3.57 -22.41 7.34
N ILE A 6 -3.46 -21.83 6.15
CA ILE A 6 -3.75 -20.42 5.88
C ILE A 6 -5.26 -20.30 5.70
N ASN A 7 -5.88 -19.44 6.51
CA ASN A 7 -7.28 -19.08 6.33
C ASN A 7 -7.45 -18.35 4.99
N TYR A 8 -8.45 -18.75 4.22
CA TYR A 8 -8.74 -18.16 2.92
C TYR A 8 -10.23 -17.84 2.80
N PHE A 9 -10.53 -16.79 2.04
CA PHE A 9 -11.89 -16.37 1.75
C PHE A 9 -12.03 -16.21 0.24
N LEU A 10 -13.02 -16.88 -0.35
CA LEU A 10 -13.39 -16.62 -1.74
C LEU A 10 -14.18 -15.31 -1.78
N THR A 11 -13.71 -14.34 -2.58
CA THR A 11 -14.38 -13.05 -2.78
C THR A 11 -15.16 -13.03 -4.09
N SER A 12 -16.14 -12.13 -4.19
CA SER A 12 -16.92 -11.91 -5.40
C SER A 12 -16.04 -11.50 -6.60
N LYS A 13 -16.42 -11.97 -7.79
CA LYS A 13 -15.79 -11.58 -9.06
C LYS A 13 -16.21 -10.19 -9.55
N ASN A 14 -17.24 -9.60 -8.95
CA ASN A 14 -17.84 -8.34 -9.38
C ASN A 14 -17.18 -7.10 -8.73
N HIS A 15 -16.20 -7.30 -7.85
CA HIS A 15 -15.48 -6.22 -7.20
C HIS A 15 -14.63 -5.42 -8.19
N LYS A 16 -14.63 -4.10 -8.02
CA LYS A 16 -13.94 -3.17 -8.93
C LYS A 16 -12.51 -2.88 -8.49
N SER A 17 -12.22 -3.05 -7.20
CA SER A 17 -10.89 -2.79 -6.63
C SER A 17 -10.40 -3.93 -5.74
N GLY A 18 -9.10 -3.91 -5.41
CA GLY A 18 -8.52 -4.80 -4.40
C GLY A 18 -9.06 -4.50 -3.00
N THR A 19 -9.29 -3.23 -2.69
CA THR A 19 -9.83 -2.79 -1.41
C THR A 19 -11.23 -3.35 -1.14
N ASP A 20 -12.10 -3.44 -2.16
CA ASP A 20 -13.43 -4.06 -2.02
C ASP A 20 -13.34 -5.55 -1.62
N ARG A 21 -12.39 -6.29 -2.23
CA ARG A 21 -12.15 -7.71 -1.91
C ARG A 21 -11.67 -7.90 -0.47
N ILE A 22 -10.83 -6.99 0.01
CA ILE A 22 -10.30 -7.03 1.38
C ILE A 22 -11.42 -6.80 2.38
N PHE A 23 -12.31 -5.85 2.12
CA PHE A 23 -13.45 -5.60 3.00
C PHE A 23 -14.40 -6.80 3.05
N GLU A 24 -14.73 -7.42 1.91
CA GLU A 24 -15.56 -8.65 1.91
C GLU A 24 -14.90 -9.79 2.70
N ALA A 25 -13.58 -9.97 2.55
CA ALA A 25 -12.84 -10.97 3.32
C ALA A 25 -12.86 -10.67 4.82
N PHE A 26 -12.74 -9.40 5.21
CA PHE A 26 -12.89 -8.95 6.59
C PHE A 26 -14.29 -9.27 7.13
N GLU A 27 -15.36 -8.92 6.43
CA GLU A 27 -16.74 -9.23 6.84
C GLU A 27 -16.95 -10.74 7.01
N LYS A 28 -16.43 -11.56 6.07
CA LYS A 28 -16.52 -13.03 6.15
C LYS A 28 -15.72 -13.63 7.31
N SER A 29 -14.67 -12.96 7.77
CA SER A 29 -13.87 -13.44 8.90
C SER A 29 -14.65 -13.45 10.21
N SER A 30 -15.75 -12.68 10.30
CA SER A 30 -16.60 -12.55 11.51
C SER A 30 -15.82 -12.18 12.78
N ASN A 31 -14.65 -11.54 12.63
CA ASN A 31 -13.77 -11.19 13.74
C ASN A 31 -13.91 -9.70 14.06
N GLU A 32 -14.76 -9.41 15.05
CA GLU A 32 -15.03 -8.04 15.51
C GLU A 32 -13.85 -7.42 16.29
N ASP A 33 -12.87 -8.23 16.72
CA ASP A 33 -11.71 -7.79 17.51
C ASP A 33 -10.54 -7.27 16.65
N ILE A 34 -10.72 -7.12 15.34
CA ILE A 34 -9.67 -6.61 14.44
C ILE A 34 -9.58 -5.09 14.52
N ASP A 35 -8.50 -4.59 15.13
CA ASP A 35 -8.21 -3.15 15.21
C ASP A 35 -7.67 -2.54 13.91
N VAL A 36 -6.87 -3.32 13.18
CA VAL A 36 -6.14 -2.90 11.98
C VAL A 36 -6.13 -4.02 10.95
N ILE A 37 -6.47 -3.68 9.72
CA ILE A 37 -6.41 -4.55 8.54
C ILE A 37 -5.22 -4.09 7.70
N LEU A 38 -4.25 -4.98 7.47
CA LEU A 38 -3.10 -4.70 6.61
C LEU A 38 -3.24 -5.43 5.28
N ASN A 39 -3.27 -4.66 4.20
CA ASN A 39 -3.23 -5.14 2.82
C ASN A 39 -1.79 -5.31 2.36
N ILE A 40 -1.37 -6.56 2.14
CA ILE A 40 -0.10 -6.92 1.50
C ILE A 40 -0.43 -7.60 0.18
N GLN A 41 0.13 -7.10 -0.92
CA GLN A 41 -0.09 -7.70 -2.24
C GLN A 41 0.55 -9.10 -2.33
N GLY A 42 -0.11 -10.01 -3.04
CA GLY A 42 0.35 -11.40 -3.20
C GLY A 42 1.56 -11.58 -4.11
N ASP A 43 1.95 -10.52 -4.83
CA ASP A 43 3.11 -10.43 -5.72
C ASP A 43 4.37 -9.91 -5.01
N LEU A 44 4.32 -9.66 -3.70
CA LEU A 44 5.45 -9.30 -2.84
C LEU A 44 6.00 -10.55 -2.12
N PRO A 45 6.84 -11.37 -2.77
CA PRO A 45 7.35 -12.61 -2.20
C PRO A 45 8.28 -12.38 -1.00
N TYR A 46 8.88 -11.20 -0.90
CA TYR A 46 9.78 -10.83 0.17
C TYR A 46 9.56 -9.38 0.58
N PHE A 47 9.45 -9.15 1.88
CA PHE A 47 9.41 -7.83 2.47
C PHE A 47 10.02 -7.89 3.87
N ARG A 48 10.56 -6.77 4.33
CA ARG A 48 11.12 -6.66 5.68
C ARG A 48 10.00 -6.51 6.69
N ASN A 49 10.14 -7.10 7.88
CA ASN A 49 9.24 -6.88 9.01
C ASN A 49 9.06 -5.39 9.34
N GLU A 50 10.11 -4.60 9.16
CA GLU A 50 10.10 -3.14 9.30
C GLU A 50 8.99 -2.48 8.48
N LEU A 51 8.75 -2.91 7.24
CA LEU A 51 7.68 -2.37 6.39
C LEU A 51 6.31 -2.59 7.02
N VAL A 52 6.05 -3.82 7.47
CA VAL A 52 4.78 -4.22 8.09
C VAL A 52 4.54 -3.46 9.39
N PHE A 53 5.48 -3.54 10.34
CA PHE A 53 5.27 -2.95 11.66
C PHE A 53 5.26 -1.44 11.62
N SER A 54 6.10 -0.80 10.80
CA SER A 54 6.09 0.67 10.69
C SER A 54 4.80 1.18 10.07
N THR A 55 4.24 0.45 9.09
CA THR A 55 2.95 0.81 8.47
C THR A 55 1.79 0.66 9.46
N ILE A 56 1.76 -0.44 10.22
CA ILE A 56 0.74 -0.64 11.28
C ILE A 56 0.87 0.43 12.36
N ASP A 57 2.09 0.79 12.76
CA ASP A 57 2.35 1.76 13.83
C ASP A 57 1.80 3.16 13.52
N LEU A 58 1.68 3.54 12.24
CA LEU A 58 0.99 4.77 11.84
C LEU A 58 -0.45 4.82 12.36
N MET A 59 -1.11 3.66 12.44
CA MET A 59 -2.49 3.56 12.89
C MET A 59 -2.64 3.80 14.38
N LYS A 60 -1.58 3.78 15.19
CA LYS A 60 -1.65 4.17 16.63
C LYS A 60 -2.20 5.59 16.80
N ASP A 61 -1.95 6.47 15.83
CA ASP A 61 -2.58 7.77 15.72
C ASP A 61 -4.03 7.62 15.24
N ARG A 62 -5.00 7.81 16.16
CA ARG A 62 -6.43 7.65 15.89
C ARG A 62 -7.00 8.67 14.91
N THR A 63 -6.22 9.70 14.52
CA THR A 63 -6.62 10.66 13.47
C THR A 63 -6.33 10.18 12.05
N VAL A 64 -5.62 9.05 11.90
CA VAL A 64 -5.23 8.47 10.61
C VAL A 64 -6.31 7.51 10.14
N ASP A 65 -6.76 7.70 8.90
CA ASP A 65 -7.70 6.78 8.25
C ASP A 65 -6.98 5.63 7.54
N ILE A 66 -5.86 5.95 6.88
CA ILE A 66 -5.08 5.00 6.07
C ILE A 66 -3.60 5.19 6.37
N GLY A 67 -2.90 4.12 6.69
CA GLY A 67 -1.44 4.05 6.79
C GLY A 67 -0.85 3.43 5.53
N SER A 68 0.26 3.96 5.03
CA SER A 68 1.01 3.34 3.92
C SER A 68 2.51 3.68 4.04
N ALA A 69 3.31 3.24 3.08
CA ALA A 69 4.76 3.38 3.11
C ALA A 69 5.31 4.00 1.83
N ILE A 70 6.48 4.62 1.97
CA ILE A 70 7.24 5.20 0.88
C ILE A 70 8.72 4.87 1.02
N CYS A 71 9.50 4.99 -0.06
CA CYS A 71 10.96 5.02 0.01
C CYS A 71 11.53 6.07 -0.95
N ASP A 72 12.84 6.31 -0.88
CA ASP A 72 13.50 7.26 -1.76
C ASP A 72 13.37 6.82 -3.23
N LEU A 73 13.05 7.77 -4.11
CA LEU A 73 13.07 7.58 -5.56
C LEU A 73 14.50 7.43 -6.06
N GLN A 74 14.77 6.37 -6.80
CA GLN A 74 15.96 6.27 -7.63
C GLN A 74 15.82 7.16 -8.87
N GLU A 75 16.95 7.55 -9.47
CA GLU A 75 16.94 8.48 -10.62
C GLU A 75 16.19 7.89 -11.82
N GLU A 76 16.30 6.58 -12.03
CA GLU A 76 15.62 5.88 -13.13
C GLU A 76 14.09 5.83 -12.93
N GLU A 77 13.62 5.91 -11.68
CA GLU A 77 12.19 5.84 -11.34
C GLU A 77 11.45 7.16 -11.56
N ILE A 78 12.18 8.29 -11.60
CA ILE A 78 11.59 9.63 -11.71
C ILE A 78 10.72 9.75 -12.96
N LEU A 79 11.23 9.23 -14.09
CA LEU A 79 10.57 9.28 -15.39
C LEU A 79 9.69 8.06 -15.70
N ASP A 80 9.67 7.05 -14.81
CA ASP A 80 8.87 5.85 -15.02
C ASP A 80 7.41 6.08 -14.60
N ASN A 81 6.53 6.24 -15.59
CA ASN A 81 5.10 6.45 -15.38
C ASN A 81 4.38 5.23 -14.75
N ASN A 82 4.99 4.05 -14.70
CA ASN A 82 4.43 2.91 -13.98
C ASN A 82 4.58 3.04 -12.46
N ILE A 83 5.54 3.85 -12.00
CA ILE A 83 5.80 4.09 -10.59
C ILE A 83 4.93 5.25 -10.10
N VAL A 84 4.21 5.00 -9.00
CA VAL A 84 3.45 6.03 -8.30
C VAL A 84 4.37 6.76 -7.34
N LYS A 85 4.32 8.08 -7.37
CA LYS A 85 5.03 8.98 -6.47
C LYS A 85 4.04 9.62 -5.51
N ALA A 86 4.38 9.63 -4.22
CA ALA A 86 3.62 10.31 -3.19
C ALA A 86 4.29 11.64 -2.84
N ASN A 87 3.53 12.73 -2.83
CA ASN A 87 3.98 14.00 -2.26
C ASN A 87 3.72 14.00 -0.75
N VAL A 88 4.75 14.24 0.04
CA VAL A 88 4.64 14.29 1.50
C VAL A 88 5.81 15.03 2.11
N GLU A 89 5.52 15.91 3.07
CA GLU A 89 6.54 16.50 3.94
C GLU A 89 6.74 15.61 5.17
N LEU A 90 7.98 15.15 5.38
CA LEU A 90 8.32 14.23 6.46
C LEU A 90 8.72 14.98 7.73
N ASP A 91 8.22 14.49 8.87
CA ASP A 91 8.64 14.90 10.21
C ASP A 91 9.96 14.22 10.62
N LYS A 92 10.45 14.53 11.82
CA LYS A 92 11.69 13.96 12.38
C LYS A 92 11.65 12.44 12.60
N ARG A 93 10.47 11.82 12.52
CA ARG A 93 10.27 10.36 12.63
C ARG A 93 10.15 9.71 11.26
N ASN A 94 10.47 10.42 10.18
CA ASN A 94 10.30 9.96 8.82
C ASN A 94 8.84 9.60 8.47
N GLN A 95 7.89 10.34 9.05
CA GLN A 95 6.46 10.16 8.80
C GLN A 95 5.83 11.46 8.32
N GLY A 96 4.78 11.39 7.51
CA GLY A 96 4.05 12.57 7.07
C GLY A 96 2.65 12.23 6.56
N VAL A 97 1.86 13.24 6.27
CA VAL A 97 0.53 13.06 5.65
C VAL A 97 0.67 13.34 4.16
N ALA A 98 0.20 12.41 3.34
CA ALA A 98 0.25 12.56 1.89
C ALA A 98 -0.63 13.75 1.46
N THR A 99 -0.10 14.57 0.56
CA THR A 99 -0.80 15.71 -0.04
C THR A 99 -1.22 15.41 -1.48
N ASP A 100 -0.49 14.53 -2.18
CA ASP A 100 -0.84 14.11 -3.54
C ASP A 100 -0.24 12.74 -3.91
N PHE A 101 -0.82 12.10 -4.92
CA PHE A 101 -0.25 10.95 -5.62
C PHE A 101 -0.31 11.15 -7.13
N VAL A 102 0.83 10.97 -7.78
CA VAL A 102 1.02 11.21 -9.22
C VAL A 102 2.00 10.21 -9.82
N ARG A 103 2.01 10.07 -11.15
CA ARG A 103 3.01 9.28 -11.87
C ARG A 103 4.10 10.16 -12.48
N GLU A 104 3.74 11.38 -12.84
CA GLU A 104 4.61 12.39 -13.42
C GLU A 104 4.86 13.50 -12.41
N ILE A 105 6.13 13.88 -12.25
CA ILE A 105 6.57 14.95 -11.36
C ILE A 105 7.48 15.91 -12.11
N ASN A 106 7.36 17.21 -11.83
CA ASN A 106 8.22 18.23 -12.43
C ASN A 106 9.54 18.41 -11.65
N ASP A 107 9.53 18.11 -10.36
CA ASP A 107 10.70 18.12 -9.49
C ASP A 107 10.58 17.01 -8.43
N LYS A 108 11.72 16.62 -7.84
CA LYS A 108 11.80 15.53 -6.85
C LYS A 108 11.42 15.98 -5.43
N LYS A 109 11.16 17.26 -5.20
CA LYS A 109 11.01 17.81 -3.85
C LYS A 109 9.79 17.19 -3.18
N ASN A 110 10.00 16.59 -2.02
CA ASN A 110 8.97 15.91 -1.22
C ASN A 110 8.25 14.77 -1.95
N TYR A 111 8.80 14.27 -3.07
CA TYR A 111 8.27 13.12 -3.78
C TYR A 111 9.08 11.87 -3.48
N TYR A 112 8.36 10.79 -3.23
CA TYR A 112 8.91 9.49 -2.86
C TYR A 112 8.22 8.37 -3.64
N HIS A 113 8.88 7.24 -3.80
CA HIS A 113 8.28 6.04 -4.36
C HIS A 113 7.19 5.58 -3.40
N HIS A 114 5.96 5.43 -3.88
CA HIS A 114 4.85 4.92 -3.08
C HIS A 114 4.79 3.40 -3.12
N ILE A 115 4.82 2.76 -1.94
CA ILE A 115 4.75 1.31 -1.80
C ILE A 115 3.30 0.92 -1.55
N GLY A 116 2.74 0.04 -2.40
CA GLY A 116 1.33 -0.39 -2.38
C GLY A 116 0.88 -1.25 -1.19
N ILE A 117 1.43 -1.03 0.00
CA ILE A 117 0.98 -1.61 1.26
C ILE A 117 0.03 -0.61 1.96
N TYR A 118 -1.08 -1.10 2.52
CA TYR A 118 -2.04 -0.23 3.16
C TYR A 118 -2.55 -0.80 4.48
N ALA A 119 -2.54 0.00 5.53
CA ALA A 119 -3.18 -0.30 6.81
C ALA A 119 -4.47 0.52 6.94
N PHE A 120 -5.55 -0.14 7.35
CA PHE A 120 -6.84 0.46 7.56
C PHE A 120 -7.38 0.12 8.94
N ARG A 121 -8.24 0.98 9.48
CA ARG A 121 -9.21 0.55 10.50
C ARG A 121 -10.45 0.00 9.81
N PRO A 122 -11.21 -0.95 10.41
CA PRO A 122 -12.46 -1.44 9.84
C PRO A 122 -13.40 -0.33 9.35
N LYS A 123 -13.63 0.69 10.20
CA LYS A 123 -14.45 1.86 9.84
C LYS A 123 -13.89 2.68 8.69
N SER A 124 -12.57 2.77 8.56
CA SER A 124 -11.93 3.55 7.50
C SER A 124 -11.98 2.84 6.16
N ILE A 125 -11.77 1.52 6.12
CA ILE A 125 -11.94 0.74 4.89
C ILE A 125 -13.42 0.65 4.47
N GLU A 126 -14.34 0.49 5.43
CA GLU A 126 -15.79 0.55 5.18
C GLU A 126 -16.19 1.90 4.58
N LYS A 127 -15.71 3.01 5.17
CA LYS A 127 -15.92 4.34 4.62
C LYS A 127 -15.38 4.42 3.19
N PHE A 128 -14.15 3.97 2.94
CA PHE A 128 -13.48 4.06 1.65
C PHE A 128 -14.24 3.34 0.53
N ILE A 129 -14.68 2.10 0.75
CA ILE A 129 -15.38 1.30 -0.28
C ILE A 129 -16.74 1.90 -0.66
N ASN A 130 -17.35 2.67 0.25
CA ASN A 130 -18.61 3.36 0.02
C ASN A 130 -18.44 4.72 -0.68
N LEU A 131 -17.21 5.19 -0.90
CA LEU A 131 -16.94 6.40 -1.65
C LEU A 131 -17.09 6.14 -3.16
N LYS A 132 -17.75 7.08 -3.84
CA LYS A 132 -17.78 7.11 -5.30
C LYS A 132 -16.39 7.48 -5.83
N GLN A 133 -16.03 6.92 -6.99
CA GLN A 133 -14.81 7.31 -7.67
C GLN A 133 -14.79 8.80 -7.98
N THR A 134 -13.69 9.45 -7.60
CA THR A 134 -13.51 10.89 -7.74
C THR A 134 -12.86 11.22 -9.08
N ARG A 135 -12.70 12.52 -9.36
CA ARG A 135 -12.19 12.98 -10.64
C ARG A 135 -10.72 12.60 -10.82
N LEU A 136 -9.86 12.90 -9.83
CA LEU A 136 -8.42 12.61 -9.96
C LEU A 136 -8.13 11.12 -9.93
N GLU A 137 -8.92 10.33 -9.20
CA GLU A 137 -8.81 8.87 -9.30
C GLU A 137 -9.02 8.40 -10.74
N LYS A 138 -10.08 8.85 -11.42
CA LYS A 138 -10.38 8.42 -12.80
C LYS A 138 -9.34 8.89 -13.79
N GLU A 139 -8.88 10.14 -13.64
CA GLU A 139 -7.87 10.73 -14.52
C GLU A 139 -6.50 10.06 -14.36
N ARG A 140 -6.12 9.65 -13.13
CA ARG A 140 -4.78 9.15 -12.82
C ARG A 140 -4.71 7.62 -12.66
N GLY A 141 -5.86 6.96 -12.53
CA GLY A 141 -5.95 5.53 -12.21
C GLY A 141 -5.38 5.21 -10.82
N LEU A 142 -5.61 6.08 -9.82
CA LEU A 142 -5.03 5.98 -8.48
C LEU A 142 -6.13 6.02 -7.39
N GLU A 143 -6.46 4.88 -6.80
CA GLU A 143 -7.55 4.76 -5.81
C GLU A 143 -7.33 5.59 -4.55
N GLN A 144 -6.08 5.80 -4.14
CA GLN A 144 -5.71 6.63 -3.00
C GLN A 144 -6.07 8.11 -3.20
N MET A 145 -6.23 8.57 -4.45
CA MET A 145 -6.78 9.90 -4.73
C MET A 145 -8.25 10.01 -4.31
N ARG A 146 -9.02 8.92 -4.39
CA ARG A 146 -10.40 8.86 -3.87
C ARG A 146 -10.45 9.18 -2.38
N ALA A 147 -9.52 8.61 -1.63
CA ALA A 147 -9.40 8.85 -0.20
C ALA A 147 -9.02 10.32 0.07
N LEU A 148 -7.98 10.85 -0.59
CA LEU A 148 -7.55 12.24 -0.41
C LEU A 148 -8.64 13.26 -0.78
N GLU A 149 -9.30 13.10 -1.93
CA GLU A 149 -10.36 14.01 -2.39
C GLU A 149 -11.60 13.99 -1.48
N ASN A 150 -11.80 12.93 -0.68
CA ASN A 150 -12.85 12.84 0.34
C ASN A 150 -12.34 13.13 1.76
N GLY A 151 -11.18 13.76 1.89
CA GLY A 151 -10.62 14.23 3.15
C GLY A 151 -10.19 13.12 4.11
N MET A 152 -9.96 11.90 3.61
CA MET A 152 -9.37 10.83 4.42
C MET A 152 -7.88 11.08 4.61
N LYS A 153 -7.40 10.95 5.85
CA LYS A 153 -6.01 11.20 6.19
C LYS A 153 -5.15 9.98 5.89
N ILE A 154 -4.35 10.07 4.84
CA ILE A 154 -3.36 9.06 4.48
C ILE A 154 -2.01 9.45 5.08
N LYS A 155 -1.55 8.69 6.08
CA LYS A 155 -0.24 8.87 6.69
C LYS A 155 0.76 7.90 6.07
N LEU A 156 1.96 8.38 5.82
CA LEU A 156 3.04 7.65 5.18
C LEU A 156 4.21 7.54 6.14
N VAL A 157 4.89 6.39 6.12
CA VAL A 157 6.19 6.19 6.77
C VAL A 157 7.23 5.90 5.70
N LYS A 158 8.36 6.60 5.77
CA LYS A 158 9.50 6.31 4.91
C LYS A 158 10.28 5.11 5.45
N VAL A 159 10.40 4.09 4.61
CA VAL A 159 11.22 2.89 4.85
C VAL A 159 12.49 2.93 4.00
N LYS A 160 13.42 2.01 4.27
CA LYS A 160 14.73 1.98 3.62
C LYS A 160 14.67 1.72 2.11
N GLU A 161 13.86 0.75 1.69
CA GLU A 161 13.86 0.26 0.30
C GLU A 161 12.48 -0.26 -0.11
N ASN A 162 12.17 -0.17 -1.40
CA ASN A 162 10.99 -0.77 -2.00
C ASN A 162 11.12 -2.31 -1.96
N PRO A 163 10.16 -3.07 -1.43
CA PRO A 163 10.19 -4.53 -1.54
C PRO A 163 10.12 -4.97 -3.01
N PRO A 164 10.81 -6.05 -3.41
CA PRO A 164 10.73 -6.56 -4.77
C PRO A 164 9.33 -7.13 -5.05
N SER A 165 8.70 -6.67 -6.14
CA SER A 165 7.47 -7.25 -6.69
C SER A 165 7.78 -8.22 -7.83
N VAL A 166 6.83 -9.10 -8.13
CA VAL A 166 6.92 -10.06 -9.25
C VAL A 166 5.79 -9.81 -10.25
N ASP A 167 6.04 -8.90 -11.17
CA ASP A 167 5.10 -8.53 -12.24
C ASP A 167 5.45 -9.21 -13.57
N THR A 168 6.74 -9.52 -13.78
CA THR A 168 7.23 -10.14 -15.02
C THR A 168 7.99 -11.44 -14.77
N LEU A 169 8.18 -12.23 -15.84
CA LEU A 169 9.05 -13.40 -15.82
C LEU A 169 10.51 -13.06 -15.46
N PHE A 170 10.94 -11.83 -15.74
CA PHE A 170 12.27 -11.38 -15.39
C PHE A 170 12.39 -11.14 -13.88
N ASP A 171 11.38 -10.54 -13.26
CA ASP A 171 11.31 -10.33 -11.81
C ASP A 171 11.27 -11.67 -11.07
N LEU A 172 10.50 -12.64 -11.60
CA LEU A 172 10.47 -14.00 -11.07
C LEU A 172 11.85 -14.67 -11.10
N LYS A 173 12.66 -14.44 -12.14
CA LYS A 173 14.03 -14.97 -12.22
C LYS A 173 14.94 -14.30 -11.19
N LYS A 174 14.86 -12.97 -11.08
CA LYS A 174 15.64 -12.19 -10.10
C LYS A 174 15.36 -12.64 -8.67
N ILE A 175 14.08 -12.73 -8.28
CA ILE A 175 13.73 -13.11 -6.92
C ILE A 175 14.12 -14.55 -6.59
N ARG A 176 14.04 -15.47 -7.56
CA ARG A 176 14.51 -16.85 -7.38
C ARG A 176 16.02 -16.92 -7.15
N LEU A 177 16.81 -16.08 -7.82
CA LEU A 177 18.25 -15.96 -7.55
C LEU A 177 18.48 -15.43 -6.13
N PHE A 178 17.79 -14.33 -5.78
CA PHE A 178 17.87 -13.73 -4.45
C PHE A 178 17.61 -14.75 -3.32
N PHE A 179 16.53 -15.53 -3.42
CA PHE A 179 16.24 -16.56 -2.40
C PHE A 179 17.31 -17.65 -2.32
N ARG A 180 17.87 -18.09 -3.45
CA ARG A 180 18.96 -19.07 -3.48
C ARG A 180 20.23 -18.56 -2.82
N GLU A 181 20.57 -17.30 -3.04
CA GLU A 181 21.78 -16.68 -2.49
C GLU A 181 21.66 -16.37 -0.99
N ASN A 182 20.44 -16.10 -0.52
CA ASN A 182 20.18 -15.67 0.86
C ASN A 182 19.64 -16.79 1.77
N ASN A 183 19.49 -18.03 1.28
CA ASN A 183 18.97 -19.19 2.02
C ASN A 183 17.62 -18.92 2.72
N VAL A 184 16.73 -18.18 2.06
CA VAL A 184 15.36 -17.88 2.53
C VAL A 184 14.34 -18.66 1.72
#